data_AF-A0A6B1XRC3-F1
#
_entry.id   AF-A0A6B1XRC3-F1
#
_cell.length_a   1.000
_cell.length_b   1.000
_cell.length_c   1.000
_cell.angle_alpha   90.00
_cell.angle_beta   90.00
_cell.angle_gamma   90.00
#
_symmetry.space_group_name_H-M   'P 1'
#
loop_
_entity.id
_entity.type
_entity.pdbx_description
1 polymer ?
#
loop_
_entity_poly.entity_id
_entity_poly.type
_entity_poly.pdbx_seq_one_letter_code
_entity_poly.pdbx_strand_id
1 'polypeptide(L)' 'MLTTKSRKQGSSVVLTLPSNNGQKPKADQEYIVMYSDDGTITLVPKLQDPFSGGSEGEYYEKDEWYDIEPGGRELF' A
#
# COMPACT_ATOMS: atom_id res chain seq x y z
N MET A 1 -3.08 -22.69 3.49
CA MET A 1 -3.09 -22.72 2.00
C MET A 1 -4.54 -22.66 1.56
N LEU A 2 -4.89 -21.73 0.67
CA LEU A 2 -6.26 -21.56 0.16
C LEU A 2 -6.29 -21.91 -1.32
N THR A 3 -7.41 -22.45 -1.78
CA THR A 3 -7.64 -22.78 -3.19
C THR A 3 -8.80 -21.97 -3.72
N THR A 4 -8.72 -21.63 -5.00
CA THR A 4 -9.78 -20.95 -5.72
C THR A 4 -9.75 -21.42 -7.17
N LYS A 5 -10.90 -21.36 -7.84
CA LYS A 5 -11.04 -21.81 -9.22
C LYS A 5 -11.35 -20.59 -10.08
N SER A 6 -10.63 -20.46 -11.19
CA SER A 6 -10.93 -19.42 -12.17
C SER A 6 -12.27 -19.68 -12.85
N ARG A 7 -12.91 -18.61 -13.30
CA ARG A 7 -14.15 -18.67 -14.09
C ARG A 7 -14.08 -17.72 -15.27
N LYS A 8 -14.78 -18.05 -16.34
CA LYS A 8 -14.96 -17.15 -17.48
C LYS A 8 -16.08 -16.16 -17.17
N GLN A 9 -15.83 -14.87 -17.37
CA GLN A 9 -16.82 -13.80 -17.26
C GLN A 9 -16.69 -12.90 -18.48
N GLY A 10 -17.64 -13.00 -19.41
CA GLY A 10 -17.52 -12.38 -20.73
C GLY A 10 -16.32 -12.92 -21.50
N SER A 11 -15.44 -12.03 -21.95
CA SER A 11 -14.16 -12.35 -22.60
C SER A 11 -13.01 -12.55 -21.61
N SER A 12 -13.23 -12.35 -20.31
CA SER A 12 -12.17 -12.36 -19.29
C SER A 12 -12.14 -13.66 -18.48
N VAL A 13 -10.96 -14.02 -18.00
CA VAL A 13 -10.76 -15.03 -16.95
C VAL A 13 -10.62 -14.30 -15.61
N VAL A 14 -11.45 -14.67 -14.64
CA VAL A 14 -11.51 -14.02 -13.33
C VAL A 14 -11.18 -15.03 -12.24
N LEU A 15 -10.38 -14.60 -11.27
CA LEU A 15 -10.04 -15.37 -10.07
C LEU A 15 -10.62 -14.66 -8.84
N THR A 16 -11.39 -15.39 -8.03
CA THR A 16 -11.82 -14.86 -6.73
C THR A 16 -10.70 -15.08 -5.73
N LEU A 17 -10.16 -14.01 -5.14
CA LEU A 17 -9.18 -14.10 -4.06
C LEU A 17 -9.90 -14.37 -2.74
N PRO A 18 -9.73 -15.56 -2.11
CA PRO A 18 -10.41 -15.91 -0.87
C PRO A 18 -9.87 -15.09 0.31
N SER A 19 -10.71 -14.86 1.31
CA SER A 19 -10.29 -14.24 2.57
C SER A 19 -9.33 -15.16 3.33
N ASN A 20 -8.22 -14.62 3.81
CA ASN A 20 -7.25 -15.33 4.64
C ASN A 20 -7.24 -14.73 6.04
N ASN A 21 -7.77 -15.44 7.04
CA ASN A 21 -7.88 -14.97 8.43
C ASN A 21 -8.51 -13.58 8.57
N GLY A 22 -9.55 -13.31 7.79
CA GLY A 22 -10.26 -12.02 7.79
C GLY A 22 -9.61 -10.94 6.91
N GLN A 23 -8.39 -11.17 6.41
CA GLN A 23 -7.77 -10.29 5.43
C GLN A 23 -8.31 -10.59 4.04
N LYS A 24 -8.84 -9.56 3.38
CA LYS A 24 -9.33 -9.62 2.00
C LYS A 24 -8.78 -8.44 1.20
N PRO A 25 -8.54 -8.63 -0.11
CA PRO A 25 -8.31 -7.53 -1.02
C PRO A 25 -9.41 -6.47 -0.90
N LYS A 26 -9.03 -5.20 -0.96
CA LYS A 26 -9.99 -4.10 -1.08
C LYS A 26 -10.71 -4.19 -2.42
N ALA A 27 -11.97 -3.74 -2.44
CA ALA A 27 -12.68 -3.53 -3.70
C ALA A 27 -11.92 -2.49 -4.54
N ASP A 28 -11.95 -2.67 -5.86
CA ASP A 28 -11.35 -1.75 -6.85
C ASP A 28 -9.85 -1.45 -6.66
N GLN A 29 -9.12 -2.32 -5.94
CA GLN A 29 -7.67 -2.24 -5.80
C GLN A 29 -6.97 -2.62 -7.11
N GLU A 30 -6.12 -1.73 -7.61
CA GLU A 30 -5.23 -2.03 -8.73
C GLU A 30 -4.03 -2.87 -8.29
N TYR A 31 -3.58 -3.76 -9.18
CA TYR A 31 -2.41 -4.61 -8.98
C TYR A 31 -1.48 -4.55 -10.19
N ILE A 32 -0.19 -4.58 -9.92
CA ILE A 32 0.83 -4.93 -10.91
C ILE A 32 0.86 -6.46 -11.00
N VAL A 33 0.75 -6.99 -12.22
CA VAL A 33 0.73 -8.44 -12.49
C VAL A 33 2.07 -8.86 -13.07
N MET A 34 2.70 -9.86 -12.45
CA MET A 34 3.95 -10.45 -12.93
C MET A 34 3.77 -11.94 -13.18
N TYR A 35 4.22 -12.39 -14.35
CA TYR A 35 4.26 -13.80 -14.74
C TYR A 35 5.68 -14.33 -14.59
N SER A 36 5.83 -15.43 -13.88
CA SER A 36 7.10 -16.14 -13.73
C SER A 36 7.12 -17.37 -14.64
N ASP A 37 8.32 -17.83 -15.01
CA ASP A 37 8.50 -18.96 -15.94
C ASP A 37 7.95 -20.29 -15.41
N ASP A 38 7.84 -20.43 -14.08
CA ASP A 38 7.25 -21.60 -13.39
C ASP A 38 5.71 -21.59 -13.39
N GLY A 39 5.08 -20.58 -14.02
CA GLY A 39 3.63 -20.41 -14.06
C GLY A 39 3.06 -19.71 -12.82
N THR A 40 3.91 -19.27 -11.88
CA THR A 40 3.48 -18.45 -10.75
C THR A 40 3.07 -17.05 -11.23
N ILE A 41 1.89 -16.60 -10.78
CA ILE A 41 1.39 -15.24 -10.99
C ILE A 41 1.50 -14.48 -9.68
N THR A 42 2.28 -13.40 -9.66
CA THR A 42 2.39 -12.50 -8.51
C THR A 42 1.55 -11.26 -8.75
N LEU A 43 0.75 -10.90 -7.74
CA LEU A 43 -0.06 -9.69 -7.73
C LEU A 43 0.49 -8.74 -6.65
N VAL A 44 1.01 -7.60 -7.06
CA VAL A 44 1.52 -6.57 -6.14
C VAL A 44 0.54 -5.41 -6.12
N PRO A 45 -0.09 -5.07 -4.97
CA PRO A 45 -1.03 -3.95 -4.91
C PRO A 45 -0.29 -2.67 -5.27
N LYS A 46 -0.85 -1.91 -6.22
CA LYS A 46 -0.31 -0.60 -6.57
C LYS A 46 -0.60 0.36 -5.43
N LEU A 47 0.44 0.92 -4.85
CA LEU A 47 0.33 1.98 -3.87
C LEU A 47 -0.01 3.28 -4.60
N GLN A 48 -0.90 4.08 -4.01
CA GLN A 48 -0.99 5.47 -4.41
C GLN A 48 0.33 6.14 -4.05
N ASP A 49 0.79 7.03 -4.92
CA ASP A 49 2.01 7.79 -4.67
C ASP A 49 1.82 8.62 -3.39
N PRO A 50 2.57 8.33 -2.30
CA PRO A 50 2.42 9.06 -1.05
C PRO A 50 2.86 10.53 -1.17
N PHE A 51 3.56 10.89 -2.25
CA PHE A 51 3.99 12.26 -2.56
C PHE A 51 3.09 12.95 -3.59
N SER A 52 2.01 12.32 -4.04
CA SER A 52 1.10 12.90 -5.05
C SER A 52 0.41 14.20 -4.61
N GLY A 53 0.37 14.49 -3.30
CA GLY A 53 -0.12 15.76 -2.75
C GLY A 53 0.99 16.76 -2.38
N GLY A 54 2.26 16.37 -2.52
CA GLY A 54 3.40 17.20 -2.17
C GLY A 54 3.84 18.10 -3.31
N SER A 55 4.34 19.28 -2.98
CA SER A 55 4.99 20.15 -3.96
C SER A 55 6.41 19.64 -4.28
N GLU A 56 6.90 19.91 -5.48
CA GLU A 56 8.28 19.57 -5.86
C GLU A 56 9.27 20.26 -4.89
N GLY A 57 10.11 19.48 -4.21
CA GLY A 57 11.07 19.98 -3.22
C GLY A 57 10.54 20.08 -1.78
N GLU A 58 9.31 19.63 -1.50
CA GLU A 58 8.75 19.60 -0.15
C GLU A 58 9.40 18.50 0.69
N TYR A 59 10.07 18.89 1.78
CA TYR A 59 10.71 18.01 2.75
C TYR A 59 10.05 18.21 4.11
N TYR A 60 9.48 17.15 4.68
CA TYR A 60 8.97 17.17 6.05
C TYR A 60 10.06 16.69 7.00
N GLU A 61 10.74 17.63 7.67
CA GLU A 61 11.43 17.32 8.92
C GLU A 61 10.35 17.25 10.01
N LYS A 62 10.24 16.11 10.69
CA LYS A 62 9.36 16.01 11.85
C LYS A 62 9.94 16.93 12.92
N ASP A 63 9.20 17.97 13.31
CA ASP A 63 9.64 18.86 14.39
C ASP A 63 9.61 18.10 15.72
N GLU A 64 10.74 17.47 16.05
CA GLU A 64 10.90 16.65 17.27
C GLU A 64 10.89 17.48 18.56
N TRP A 65 10.79 18.82 18.46
CA TRP A 65 10.89 19.75 19.58
C TRP A 65 9.57 20.49 19.84
N TYR A 66 8.49 20.16 19.13
CA TYR A 66 7.18 20.82 19.27
C TYR A 66 6.64 20.81 20.72
N ASP A 67 6.94 19.76 21.49
CA ASP A 67 6.49 19.59 22.87
C ASP A 67 7.49 20.13 23.92
N ILE A 68 8.59 20.77 23.51
CA ILE A 68 9.60 21.29 24.43
C ILE A 68 9.39 22.79 24.61
N GLU A 69 8.84 23.18 25.76
CA GLU A 69 8.85 24.59 26.16
C GLU A 69 10.30 25.05 26.42
N PRO A 70 10.76 26.18 25.84
CA PRO A 70 12.08 26.72 26.13
C PRO A 70 12.14 27.21 27.58
N GLY A 71 12.56 26.30 28.48
CA GLY A 71 12.78 26.58 29.89
C GLY A 71 14.24 26.91 30.16
N GLY A 72 14.54 28.18 30.44
CA GLY A 72 15.84 28.63 30.95
C GLY A 72 15.64 29.70 32.01
N ARG A 73 16.44 29.69 33.07
CA ARG A 73 16.55 30.83 34.01
C ARG A 73 17.72 31.70 33.57
N GLU A 74 17.50 33.00 33.44
CA GLU A 74 18.61 33.95 33.35
C GLU A 74 19.41 33.86 34.65
N LEU A 75 20.69 33.50 34.53
CA LEU A 75 21.64 33.60 35.62
C LEU A 75 22.15 35.04 35.61
N PHE A 76 21.65 35.84 36.55
CA PHE A 76 22.24 37.14 36.92
C PHE A 76 23.36 36.93 37.93
#